data_AF-A0A9X2VS71-F1
#
_entry.id   AF-A0A9X2VS71-F1
#
_cell.length_a   1.000
_cell.length_b   1.000
_cell.length_c   1.000
_cell.angle_alpha   90.00
_cell.angle_beta   90.00
_cell.angle_gamma   90.00
#
_symmetry.space_group_name_H-M   'P 1'
#
loop_
_entity.id
_entity.type
_entity.pdbx_description
1 polymer ?
#
loop_
_entity_poly.entity_id
_entity_poly.type
_entity_poly.pdbx_seq_one_letter_code
_entity_poly.pdbx_strand_id
1 'polypeptide(L)'
;MPIDVVTYRVFIASPGGLSAERAAVREEVEKFNQIYATDSGFAFRAQSSEDVPGGAGRPQGLINELVGRCDYMILILGPRWGSHSAVNGKFTSGTEEEFFLAKECIPRTDSPMLDILVLFKGIPEDQMSDPGDQLKKVLDFKVKLEESKELLYKTFDNLESLRQEINARLRGWMSQKSSRETPVPVEVPVPVPVEVATSPIYTGVKVGQKLSARSITGEVQEISPGGSALASAEALEAKGLMTQAEAAYAKAIVESDVASLEKYARFLRRTGRFAKSLEINRQVLTRLVGSGESKDTVVERARILVSIGIVERKLGDLRNSRYSLNEAVQTARMGGVDALDVLAYALDNLGITASRTGDNNQSLECYQEALSARRESGDEIGQARTLTNLARWYKKSGQTEMAKEKCAEAIEILGKLDDQSALASAHATMGEILEVESDLVEAEKSYRTALQINEASGMPDNIAMSLNQVARILFERGDLAVAERFAQRSLDENERTSNREGMVSSSHLLGRIFGKTSREILAIGLLDEAATAYAEIGNPNGEAWARFHLSEVQLSVGNRAEALQSLGKANSLVAVTGNEQLRSIVEGVIEETS
;
A
#
# COMPACT_ATOMS: atom_id res chain seq x y z
N MET A 1 -18.90 -30.94 16.55
CA MET A 1 -18.30 -30.78 17.89
C MET A 1 -18.12 -29.28 18.11
N PRO A 2 -18.31 -28.75 19.33
CA PRO A 2 -17.88 -27.37 19.60
C PRO A 2 -16.38 -27.28 19.32
N ILE A 3 -15.98 -26.32 18.49
CA ILE A 3 -14.58 -26.03 18.21
C ILE A 3 -14.07 -25.26 19.43
N ASP A 4 -13.05 -25.79 20.12
CA ASP A 4 -12.42 -25.07 21.22
C ASP A 4 -11.74 -23.82 20.66
N VAL A 5 -12.22 -22.64 21.08
CA VAL A 5 -11.67 -21.35 20.65
C VAL A 5 -10.48 -20.98 21.52
N VAL A 6 -9.30 -20.95 20.91
CA VAL A 6 -8.06 -20.52 21.56
C VAL A 6 -7.97 -19.00 21.53
N THR A 7 -7.83 -18.36 22.69
CA THR A 7 -7.79 -16.89 22.80
C THR A 7 -6.36 -16.40 23.05
N TYR A 8 -5.86 -15.54 22.17
CA TYR A 8 -4.55 -14.88 22.25
C TYR A 8 -4.70 -13.46 22.78
N ARG A 9 -3.87 -13.07 23.72
CA ARG A 9 -3.92 -11.75 24.36
C ARG A 9 -3.07 -10.76 23.58
N VAL A 10 -3.66 -9.62 23.22
CA VAL A 10 -3.00 -8.53 22.50
C VAL A 10 -2.85 -7.34 23.44
N PHE A 11 -1.62 -6.97 23.78
CA PHE A 11 -1.35 -5.79 24.58
C PHE A 11 -1.32 -4.53 23.70
N ILE A 12 -2.14 -3.54 24.00
CA ILE A 12 -2.14 -2.23 23.33
C ILE A 12 -1.30 -1.26 24.16
N ALA A 13 -0.09 -0.99 23.69
CA ALA A 13 0.81 0.01 24.24
C ALA A 13 0.60 1.35 23.51
N SER A 14 0.26 2.42 24.22
CA SER A 14 0.29 3.76 23.65
C SER A 14 0.42 4.86 24.71
N PRO A 15 1.06 5.99 24.38
CA PRO A 15 1.12 7.14 25.27
C PRO A 15 -0.25 7.85 25.35
N GLY A 16 -0.38 8.77 26.31
CA GLY A 16 -1.60 9.56 26.48
C GLY A 16 -1.92 10.41 25.23
N GLY A 17 -3.21 10.57 24.92
CA GLY A 17 -3.69 11.34 23.77
C GLY A 17 -4.06 10.51 22.53
N LEU A 18 -4.05 9.18 22.66
CA LEU A 18 -4.42 8.23 21.60
C LEU A 18 -5.63 7.35 21.98
N SER A 19 -6.61 7.92 22.68
CA SER A 19 -7.79 7.19 23.16
C SER A 19 -8.67 6.70 22.01
N ALA A 20 -8.82 7.50 20.95
CA ALA A 20 -9.59 7.11 19.77
C ALA A 20 -8.93 5.94 19.03
N GLU A 21 -7.61 5.92 18.96
CA GLU A 21 -6.82 4.86 18.35
C GLU A 21 -6.90 3.58 19.17
N ARG A 22 -6.77 3.65 20.51
CA ARG A 22 -6.97 2.49 21.38
C ARG A 22 -8.37 1.89 21.25
N ALA A 23 -9.40 2.74 21.22
CA ALA A 23 -10.77 2.30 21.01
C ALA A 23 -10.94 1.61 19.65
N ALA A 24 -10.34 2.19 18.58
CA ALA A 24 -10.37 1.60 17.26
C ALA A 24 -9.70 0.22 17.20
N VAL A 25 -8.57 0.02 17.91
CA VAL A 25 -7.94 -1.31 17.99
C VAL A 25 -8.83 -2.32 18.70
N ARG A 26 -9.45 -1.94 19.83
CA ARG A 26 -10.35 -2.85 20.57
C ARG A 26 -11.56 -3.24 19.74
N GLU A 27 -12.21 -2.27 19.11
CA GLU A 27 -13.37 -2.52 18.23
C GLU A 27 -12.98 -3.41 17.04
N GLU A 28 -11.81 -3.19 16.44
CA GLU A 28 -11.37 -4.02 15.32
C GLU A 28 -11.04 -5.46 15.76
N VAL A 29 -10.46 -5.65 16.95
CA VAL A 29 -10.26 -6.98 17.54
C VAL A 29 -11.60 -7.68 17.82
N GLU A 30 -12.59 -6.96 18.36
CA GLU A 30 -13.92 -7.50 18.61
C GLU A 30 -14.64 -7.88 17.30
N LYS A 31 -14.61 -6.99 16.31
CA LYS A 31 -15.16 -7.22 14.98
C LYS A 31 -14.49 -8.42 14.31
N PHE A 32 -13.17 -8.52 14.41
CA PHE A 32 -12.41 -9.65 13.90
C PHE A 32 -12.85 -10.96 14.55
N ASN A 33 -12.99 -11.00 15.88
CA ASN A 33 -13.46 -12.20 16.57
C ASN A 33 -14.89 -12.59 16.17
N GLN A 34 -15.80 -11.62 15.98
CA GLN A 34 -17.18 -11.91 15.56
C GLN A 34 -17.21 -12.59 14.19
N ILE A 35 -16.28 -12.24 13.30
CA ILE A 35 -16.21 -12.78 11.94
C ILE A 35 -15.48 -14.13 11.93
N TYR A 36 -14.38 -14.27 12.67
CA TYR A 36 -13.44 -15.39 12.47
C TYR A 36 -13.38 -16.40 13.62
N ALA A 37 -13.81 -16.06 14.84
CA ALA A 37 -13.51 -16.90 16.01
C ALA A 37 -14.18 -18.28 16.00
N THR A 38 -15.44 -18.36 15.53
CA THR A 38 -16.22 -19.61 15.50
C THR A 38 -15.66 -20.60 14.48
N ASP A 39 -15.21 -20.12 13.33
CA ASP A 39 -14.79 -20.97 12.21
C ASP A 39 -13.30 -21.33 12.26
N SER A 40 -12.48 -20.47 12.88
CA SER A 40 -11.02 -20.66 12.98
C SER A 40 -10.55 -21.28 14.30
N GLY A 41 -11.43 -21.38 15.30
CA GLY A 41 -11.08 -21.75 16.67
C GLY A 41 -10.02 -20.82 17.29
N PHE A 42 -9.98 -19.56 16.84
CA PHE A 42 -8.94 -18.60 17.16
C PHE A 42 -9.57 -17.22 17.44
N ALA A 43 -9.32 -16.67 18.61
CA ALA A 43 -9.77 -15.34 19.01
C ALA A 43 -8.63 -14.50 19.57
N PHE A 44 -8.77 -13.18 19.53
CA PHE A 44 -7.87 -12.24 20.18
C PHE A 44 -8.57 -11.54 21.34
N ARG A 45 -7.83 -11.18 22.39
CA ARG A 45 -8.32 -10.36 23.49
C ARG A 45 -7.44 -9.14 23.64
N ALA A 46 -7.98 -7.97 23.28
CA ALA A 46 -7.31 -6.70 23.47
C ALA A 46 -7.26 -6.33 24.96
N GLN A 47 -6.06 -6.00 25.44
CA GLN A 47 -5.80 -5.54 26.81
C GLN A 47 -4.95 -4.27 26.74
N SER A 48 -5.16 -3.31 27.64
CA SER A 48 -4.28 -2.15 27.79
C SER A 48 -4.00 -1.87 29.26
N SER A 49 -3.07 -0.96 29.52
CA SER A 49 -2.78 -0.47 30.87
C SER A 49 -3.99 0.15 31.59
N GLU A 50 -5.05 0.51 30.86
CA GLU A 50 -6.31 1.02 31.41
C GLU A 50 -7.17 -0.08 32.05
N ASP A 51 -6.90 -1.36 31.74
CA ASP A 51 -7.63 -2.51 32.31
C ASP A 51 -7.07 -2.93 33.69
N VAL A 52 -5.99 -2.29 34.16
CA VAL A 52 -5.38 -2.57 35.47
C VAL A 52 -6.08 -1.72 36.54
N PRO A 53 -6.70 -2.32 37.58
CA PRO A 53 -7.40 -1.58 38.62
C PRO A 53 -6.49 -0.58 39.34
N GLY A 54 -6.95 0.67 39.48
CA GLY A 54 -6.19 1.72 40.18
C GLY A 54 -6.07 1.45 41.68
N GLY A 55 -4.87 1.11 42.15
CA GLY A 55 -4.53 0.97 43.57
C GLY A 55 -3.27 1.78 43.93
N ALA A 56 -3.16 2.20 45.20
CA ALA A 56 -2.02 2.96 45.69
C ALA A 56 -0.77 2.07 45.81
N GLY A 57 0.13 2.17 44.82
CA GLY A 57 1.39 1.44 44.76
C GLY A 57 1.71 0.94 43.36
N ARG A 58 2.52 1.70 42.62
CA ARG A 58 3.14 1.41 41.30
C ARG A 58 2.30 0.54 40.32
N PRO A 59 1.41 1.16 39.51
CA PRO A 59 0.67 0.50 38.42
C PRO A 59 1.56 -0.18 37.36
N GLN A 60 2.80 0.29 37.16
CA GLN A 60 3.71 -0.23 36.12
C GLN A 60 4.09 -1.70 36.32
N GLY A 61 4.18 -2.20 37.56
CA GLY A 61 4.52 -3.61 37.81
C GLY A 61 3.43 -4.57 37.30
N LEU A 62 2.17 -4.20 37.50
CA LEU A 62 1.02 -4.95 37.00
C LEU A 62 0.89 -4.83 35.47
N ILE A 63 1.23 -3.66 34.90
CA ILE A 63 1.30 -3.49 33.44
C ILE A 63 2.40 -4.38 32.85
N ASN A 64 3.57 -4.44 33.46
CA ASN A 64 4.68 -5.29 32.99
C ASN A 64 4.31 -6.79 33.10
N GLU A 65 3.61 -7.20 34.16
CA GLU A 65 3.07 -8.56 34.29
C GLU A 65 2.00 -8.85 33.23
N LEU A 66 1.15 -7.87 32.91
CA LEU A 66 0.16 -7.96 31.84
C LEU A 66 0.83 -8.12 30.46
N VAL A 67 1.84 -7.30 30.15
CA VAL A 67 2.66 -7.41 28.92
C VAL A 67 3.31 -8.79 28.83
N GLY A 68 3.91 -9.28 29.92
CA GLY A 68 4.56 -10.60 29.95
C GLY A 68 3.59 -11.78 29.80
N ARG A 69 2.29 -11.56 29.99
CA ARG A 69 1.25 -12.53 29.73
C ARG A 69 0.66 -12.41 28.33
N CYS A 70 0.90 -11.33 27.59
CA CYS A 70 0.33 -11.17 26.26
C CYS A 70 1.08 -11.99 25.21
N ASP A 71 0.32 -12.50 24.26
CA ASP A 71 0.83 -13.29 23.13
C ASP A 71 1.29 -12.38 21.99
N TYR A 72 0.72 -11.18 21.89
CA TYR A 72 1.08 -10.16 20.91
C TYR A 72 1.10 -8.77 21.52
N MET A 73 1.81 -7.84 20.88
CA MET A 73 1.76 -6.42 21.23
C MET A 73 1.47 -5.56 20.00
N ILE A 74 0.67 -4.51 20.21
CA ILE A 74 0.46 -3.41 19.28
C ILE A 74 0.90 -2.13 19.98
N LEU A 75 2.03 -1.57 19.53
CA LEU A 75 2.54 -0.28 19.98
C LEU A 75 2.06 0.82 19.04
N ILE A 76 1.38 1.84 19.56
CA ILE A 76 0.92 3.00 18.81
C ILE A 76 1.62 4.25 19.34
N LEU A 77 2.36 4.95 18.48
CA LEU A 77 3.07 6.18 18.80
C LEU A 77 2.53 7.32 17.95
N GLY A 78 2.21 8.44 18.60
CA GLY A 78 1.84 9.70 17.94
C GLY A 78 2.85 10.80 18.26
N PRO A 79 2.43 12.05 18.53
CA PRO A 79 3.38 13.13 18.79
C PRO A 79 4.03 13.07 20.19
N ARG A 80 3.73 12.05 20.99
CA ARG A 80 4.21 11.93 22.38
C ARG A 80 4.95 10.62 22.57
N TRP A 81 6.04 10.65 23.33
CA TRP A 81 6.79 9.47 23.75
C TRP A 81 6.20 8.81 25.00
N GLY A 82 5.48 9.61 25.80
CA GLY A 82 4.84 9.18 27.03
C GLY A 82 5.42 9.88 28.26
N SER A 83 4.69 9.75 29.37
CA SER A 83 5.10 10.29 30.66
C SER A 83 6.20 9.44 31.30
N HIS A 84 7.06 10.05 32.11
CA HIS A 84 8.17 9.37 32.79
C HIS A 84 7.66 8.16 33.60
N SER A 85 8.26 6.98 33.39
CA SER A 85 8.00 5.80 34.21
C SER A 85 8.73 5.94 35.55
N ALA A 86 8.00 5.78 36.66
CA ALA A 86 8.47 6.16 38.00
C ALA A 86 9.32 5.09 38.73
N VAL A 87 9.86 4.08 38.04
CA VAL A 87 10.33 2.88 38.76
C VAL A 87 11.85 2.62 38.72
N ASN A 88 12.57 2.76 37.60
CA ASN A 88 13.99 2.31 37.58
C ASN A 88 14.99 3.18 36.78
N GLY A 89 14.58 4.30 36.17
CA GLY A 89 15.48 5.18 35.40
C GLY A 89 16.11 4.56 34.13
N LYS A 90 15.84 3.28 33.83
CA LYS A 90 16.28 2.57 32.61
C LYS A 90 15.53 3.02 31.36
N PHE A 91 14.25 3.37 31.50
CA PHE A 91 13.38 3.81 30.41
C PHE A 91 12.87 5.23 30.68
N THR A 92 12.69 6.00 29.62
CA THR A 92 12.31 7.41 29.68
C THR A 92 10.79 7.64 29.56
N SER A 93 10.01 6.60 29.27
CA SER A 93 8.54 6.57 29.39
C SER A 93 8.00 5.18 29.75
N GLY A 94 6.75 5.11 30.20
CA GLY A 94 6.06 3.83 30.46
C GLY A 94 5.81 3.02 29.19
N THR A 95 5.48 3.70 28.08
CA THR A 95 5.29 3.07 26.76
C THR A 95 6.59 2.48 26.22
N GLU A 96 7.73 3.15 26.47
CA GLU A 96 9.06 2.62 26.14
C GLU A 96 9.37 1.36 26.94
N GLU A 97 9.07 1.36 28.24
CA GLU A 97 9.25 0.19 29.10
C GLU A 97 8.40 -1.00 28.63
N GLU A 98 7.11 -0.78 28.31
CA GLU A 98 6.22 -1.79 27.75
C GLU A 98 6.80 -2.43 26.48
N PHE A 99 7.24 -1.61 25.52
CA PHE A 99 7.81 -2.08 24.25
C PHE A 99 9.05 -2.95 24.45
N PHE A 100 10.03 -2.47 25.23
CA PHE A 100 11.28 -3.20 25.41
C PHE A 100 11.07 -4.49 26.22
N LEU A 101 10.11 -4.51 27.14
CA LEU A 101 9.73 -5.75 27.84
C LEU A 101 9.12 -6.78 26.89
N ALA A 102 8.20 -6.38 26.00
CA ALA A 102 7.67 -7.29 24.99
C ALA A 102 8.77 -7.80 24.05
N LYS A 103 9.71 -6.93 23.67
CA LYS A 103 10.84 -7.32 22.82
C LYS A 103 11.77 -8.32 23.52
N GLU A 104 12.05 -8.14 24.81
CA GLU A 104 12.81 -9.10 25.62
C GLU A 104 12.07 -10.43 25.80
N CYS A 105 10.74 -10.44 25.67
CA CYS A 105 9.89 -11.63 25.75
C CYS A 105 9.92 -12.50 24.48
N ILE A 106 9.99 -11.93 23.26
CA ILE A 106 9.97 -12.69 21.99
C ILE A 106 10.96 -13.87 21.94
N PRO A 107 12.26 -13.72 22.29
CA PRO A 107 13.21 -14.83 22.17
C PRO A 107 13.09 -15.88 23.29
N ARG A 108 12.26 -15.65 24.32
CA ARG A 108 12.19 -16.50 25.50
C ARG A 108 11.25 -17.67 25.30
N THR A 109 11.72 -18.89 25.59
CA THR A 109 10.91 -20.12 25.49
C THR A 109 9.82 -20.23 26.55
N ASP A 110 9.94 -19.46 27.64
CA ASP A 110 8.98 -19.40 28.75
C ASP A 110 8.01 -18.20 28.64
N SER A 111 8.08 -17.43 27.56
CA SER A 111 7.20 -16.30 27.31
C SER A 111 6.17 -16.62 26.22
N PRO A 112 4.91 -16.18 26.37
CA PRO A 112 3.90 -16.31 25.32
C PRO A 112 4.05 -15.29 24.18
N MET A 113 4.88 -14.23 24.31
CA MET A 113 4.97 -13.15 23.32
C MET A 113 5.56 -13.66 21.99
N LEU A 114 4.77 -13.60 20.93
CA LEU A 114 5.12 -14.10 19.61
C LEU A 114 5.61 -12.97 18.68
N ASP A 115 4.99 -11.79 18.77
CA ASP A 115 5.24 -10.73 17.80
C ASP A 115 4.81 -9.34 18.30
N ILE A 116 5.41 -8.29 17.73
CA ILE A 116 5.12 -6.89 18.02
C ILE A 116 4.81 -6.17 16.71
N LEU A 117 3.68 -5.47 16.66
CA LEU A 117 3.38 -4.48 15.63
C LEU A 117 3.66 -3.07 16.17
N VAL A 118 4.47 -2.29 15.45
CA VAL A 118 4.70 -0.87 15.77
C VAL A 118 4.00 0.02 14.74
N LEU A 119 3.20 0.97 15.22
CA LEU A 119 2.40 1.89 14.42
C LEU A 119 2.73 3.33 14.77
N PHE A 120 3.10 4.12 13.77
CA PHE A 120 3.33 5.57 13.91
C PHE A 120 2.17 6.36 13.30
N LYS A 121 1.52 7.19 14.10
CA LYS A 121 0.52 8.15 13.62
C LYS A 121 1.21 9.26 12.84
N GLY A 122 0.65 9.66 11.70
CA GLY A 122 1.08 10.80 10.92
C GLY A 122 1.17 12.07 11.78
N ILE A 123 2.28 12.81 11.64
CA ILE A 123 2.56 14.01 12.42
C ILE A 123 2.32 15.26 11.53
N PRO A 124 1.48 16.21 11.97
CA PRO A 124 1.27 17.48 11.28
C PRO A 124 2.56 18.30 11.06
N GLU A 125 2.63 19.07 9.97
CA GLU A 125 3.85 19.77 9.53
C GLU A 125 4.33 20.87 10.48
N ASP A 126 3.41 21.51 11.19
CA ASP A 126 3.68 22.49 12.24
C ASP A 126 4.46 21.88 13.40
N GLN A 127 4.18 20.62 13.75
CA GLN A 127 4.87 19.88 14.79
C GLN A 127 6.19 19.26 14.30
N MET A 128 6.36 19.02 13.00
CA MET A 128 7.64 18.55 12.46
C MET A 128 8.70 19.65 12.39
N SER A 129 8.29 20.91 12.29
CA SER A 129 9.18 22.08 12.21
C SER A 129 9.78 22.46 13.57
N ASP A 130 9.03 22.28 14.65
CA ASP A 130 9.52 22.37 16.04
C ASP A 130 8.95 21.22 16.90
N PRO A 131 9.56 20.03 16.86
CA PRO A 131 8.99 18.84 17.46
C PRO A 131 8.94 18.85 19.00
N GLY A 132 9.66 19.74 19.67
CA GLY A 132 9.84 19.66 21.11
C GLY A 132 10.43 18.30 21.57
N ASP A 133 10.53 18.08 22.88
CA ASP A 133 11.31 16.95 23.41
C ASP A 133 10.60 15.59 23.30
N GLN A 134 9.27 15.58 23.24
CA GLN A 134 8.48 14.34 23.21
C GLN A 134 8.44 13.72 21.81
N LEU A 135 8.18 14.51 20.78
CA LEU A 135 8.17 14.03 19.40
C LEU A 135 9.59 13.69 18.91
N LYS A 136 10.63 14.43 19.35
CA LYS A 136 12.03 14.06 19.07
C LYS A 136 12.33 12.62 19.48
N LYS A 137 11.91 12.20 20.68
CA LYS A 137 12.10 10.81 21.14
C LYS A 137 11.37 9.76 20.30
N VAL A 138 10.15 10.09 19.84
CA VAL A 138 9.38 9.21 18.93
C VAL A 138 10.12 9.05 17.60
N LEU A 139 10.63 10.15 17.05
CA LEU A 139 11.40 10.14 15.80
C LEU A 139 12.73 9.40 15.95
N ASP A 140 13.46 9.64 17.03
CA ASP A 140 14.71 8.93 17.34
C ASP A 140 14.49 7.42 17.47
N PHE A 141 13.39 7.01 18.12
CA PHE A 141 13.02 5.61 18.22
C PHE A 141 12.65 5.00 16.86
N LYS A 142 11.94 5.74 16.01
CA LYS A 142 11.62 5.32 14.65
C LYS A 142 12.90 5.08 13.83
N VAL A 143 13.87 5.99 13.90
CA VAL A 143 15.17 5.83 13.23
C VAL A 143 15.89 4.58 13.73
N LYS A 144 15.92 4.33 15.05
CA LYS A 144 16.54 3.11 15.61
C LYS A 144 15.85 1.82 15.14
N LEU A 145 14.54 1.83 14.97
CA LEU A 145 13.82 0.68 14.39
C LEU A 145 14.19 0.47 12.92
N GLU A 146 14.30 1.54 12.12
CA GLU A 146 14.76 1.48 10.72
C GLU A 146 16.18 0.93 10.60
N GLU A 147 17.09 1.40 11.44
CA GLU A 147 18.50 0.99 11.43
C GLU A 147 18.68 -0.47 11.87
N SER A 148 17.95 -0.88 12.91
CA SER A 148 18.05 -2.25 13.43
C SER A 148 17.41 -3.29 12.52
N LYS A 149 16.35 -2.92 11.77
CA LYS A 149 15.54 -3.83 10.92
C LYS A 149 14.97 -5.05 11.68
N GLU A 150 14.95 -5.00 13.01
CA GLU A 150 14.57 -6.12 13.86
C GLU A 150 13.05 -6.30 13.95
N LEU A 151 12.28 -5.23 13.73
CA LEU A 151 10.82 -5.23 13.79
C LEU A 151 10.25 -4.39 12.66
N LEU A 152 9.19 -4.90 12.04
CA LEU A 152 8.41 -4.15 11.05
C LEU A 152 7.57 -3.09 11.76
N TYR A 153 7.57 -1.87 11.22
CA TYR A 153 6.66 -0.82 11.65
C TYR A 153 5.81 -0.34 10.46
N LYS A 154 4.67 0.26 10.77
CA LYS A 154 3.72 0.83 9.81
C LYS A 154 3.35 2.25 10.22
N THR A 155 2.80 3.02 9.29
CA THR A 155 2.31 4.39 9.54
C THR A 155 0.84 4.49 9.19
N PHE A 156 0.08 5.27 9.95
CA PHE A 156 -1.33 5.53 9.69
C PHE A 156 -1.64 7.02 9.87
N ASP A 157 -2.54 7.57 9.05
CA ASP A 157 -2.86 9.01 9.08
C ASP A 157 -4.23 9.29 9.72
N ASN A 158 -5.10 8.29 9.77
CA ASN A 158 -6.45 8.39 10.32
C ASN A 158 -6.92 7.04 10.90
N LEU A 159 -8.07 7.04 11.59
CA LEU A 159 -8.60 5.83 12.25
C LEU A 159 -8.96 4.71 11.28
N GLU A 160 -9.32 5.02 10.03
CA GLU A 160 -9.64 4.01 9.02
C GLU A 160 -8.38 3.26 8.57
N SER A 161 -7.32 4.00 8.22
CA SER A 161 -6.01 3.40 7.93
C SER A 161 -5.44 2.62 9.12
N LEU A 162 -5.66 3.09 10.36
CA LEU A 162 -5.30 2.34 11.56
C LEU A 162 -6.05 0.99 11.61
N ARG A 163 -7.38 0.98 11.43
CA ARG A 163 -8.18 -0.26 11.45
C ARG A 163 -7.74 -1.25 10.39
N GLN A 164 -7.38 -0.77 9.20
CA GLN A 164 -6.85 -1.62 8.13
C GLN A 164 -5.53 -2.31 8.52
N GLU A 165 -4.59 -1.57 9.10
CA GLU A 165 -3.31 -2.14 9.56
C GLU A 165 -3.51 -3.15 10.71
N ILE A 166 -4.43 -2.87 11.63
CA ILE A 166 -4.79 -3.79 12.72
C ILE A 166 -5.40 -5.07 12.14
N ASN A 167 -6.41 -4.96 11.27
CA ASN A 167 -7.08 -6.11 10.66
C ASN A 167 -6.10 -6.98 9.87
N ALA A 168 -5.25 -6.36 9.04
CA ALA A 168 -4.22 -7.07 8.27
C ALA A 168 -3.26 -7.83 9.20
N ARG A 169 -2.84 -7.22 10.32
CA ARG A 169 -1.95 -7.87 11.27
C ARG A 169 -2.61 -9.04 12.01
N LEU A 170 -3.86 -8.88 12.45
CA LEU A 170 -4.62 -9.95 13.11
C LEU A 170 -4.77 -11.18 12.18
N ARG A 171 -5.02 -10.97 10.89
CA ARG A 171 -5.02 -12.04 9.88
C ARG A 171 -3.66 -12.72 9.75
N GLY A 172 -2.58 -11.92 9.69
CA GLY A 172 -1.21 -12.45 9.63
C GLY A 172 -0.84 -13.30 10.85
N TRP A 173 -1.23 -12.88 12.05
CA TRP A 173 -1.02 -13.67 13.27
C TRP A 173 -1.86 -14.94 13.31
N MET A 174 -3.07 -14.91 12.75
CA MET A 174 -3.89 -16.11 12.57
C MET A 174 -3.25 -17.12 11.59
N SER A 175 -2.59 -16.64 10.52
CA SER A 175 -2.01 -17.52 9.48
C SER A 175 -0.67 -18.15 9.87
N GLN A 176 0.09 -17.56 10.81
CA GLN A 176 1.38 -18.06 11.31
C GLN A 176 1.28 -19.31 12.23
N LYS A 177 0.11 -19.97 12.28
CA LYS A 177 -0.29 -21.06 13.18
C LYS A 177 0.50 -22.39 13.07
N SER A 178 1.63 -22.44 12.34
CA SER A 178 2.34 -23.68 11.99
C SER A 178 3.61 -23.98 12.82
N SER A 179 4.01 -23.14 13.78
CA SER A 179 5.26 -23.40 14.53
C SER A 179 5.16 -23.07 16.02
N ARG A 180 4.76 -24.09 16.81
CA ARG A 180 4.77 -24.25 18.29
C ARG A 180 3.39 -24.20 18.95
N GLU A 181 2.95 -25.36 19.46
CA GLU A 181 1.86 -25.52 20.46
C GLU A 181 2.37 -25.01 21.83
N THR A 182 1.60 -24.44 22.78
CA THR A 182 0.17 -24.56 23.19
C THR A 182 -0.31 -23.26 23.89
N PRO A 183 -1.58 -22.83 23.77
CA PRO A 183 -2.20 -21.94 24.76
C PRO A 183 -3.36 -22.56 25.56
N VAL A 184 -3.56 -22.03 26.78
CA VAL A 184 -4.45 -22.50 27.85
C VAL A 184 -5.92 -22.09 27.61
N PRO A 185 -6.92 -22.96 27.84
CA PRO A 185 -8.34 -22.59 27.77
C PRO A 185 -8.74 -21.69 28.94
N VAL A 186 -9.49 -20.61 28.68
CA VAL A 186 -10.10 -19.77 29.72
C VAL A 186 -11.60 -19.67 29.45
N GLU A 187 -12.42 -20.13 30.40
CA GLU A 187 -13.88 -20.00 30.38
C GLU A 187 -14.33 -18.53 30.46
N VAL A 188 -15.30 -18.15 29.64
CA VAL A 188 -15.88 -16.81 29.58
C VAL A 188 -17.13 -16.75 30.47
N PRO A 189 -17.20 -15.89 31.51
CA PRO A 189 -18.44 -15.64 32.23
C PRO A 189 -19.30 -14.61 31.48
N VAL A 190 -20.60 -14.90 31.38
CA VAL A 190 -21.65 -14.02 30.80
C VAL A 190 -21.78 -12.73 31.65
N PRO A 191 -22.03 -11.54 31.05
CA PRO A 191 -22.01 -10.28 31.80
C PRO A 191 -23.25 -10.10 32.67
N VAL A 192 -23.04 -9.65 33.91
CA VAL A 192 -24.10 -9.14 34.81
C VAL A 192 -23.83 -7.64 35.05
N PRO A 193 -24.85 -6.76 35.14
CA PRO A 193 -24.66 -5.31 35.16
C PRO A 193 -23.98 -4.79 36.44
N VAL A 194 -23.22 -3.71 36.28
CA VAL A 194 -22.33 -3.07 37.27
C VAL A 194 -23.10 -2.26 38.31
N GLU A 195 -22.72 -2.37 39.58
CA GLU A 195 -22.91 -1.35 40.62
C GLU A 195 -21.57 -0.93 41.26
N VAL A 196 -21.53 0.34 41.70
CA VAL A 196 -20.34 1.18 41.87
C VAL A 196 -19.85 1.24 43.32
N ALA A 197 -18.54 1.55 43.47
CA ALA A 197 -17.85 2.18 44.62
C ALA A 197 -17.34 1.21 45.72
N THR A 198 -16.21 1.40 46.42
CA THR A 198 -15.22 2.48 46.65
C THR A 198 -13.88 1.85 47.12
N SER A 199 -12.74 2.52 46.91
CA SER A 199 -11.43 2.12 47.48
C SER A 199 -11.21 2.66 48.90
N PRO A 200 -10.25 2.10 49.67
CA PRO A 200 -9.22 2.99 50.21
C PRO A 200 -7.78 2.41 50.28
N ILE A 201 -6.84 3.27 49.85
CA ILE A 201 -5.60 3.74 50.52
C ILE A 201 -4.70 2.69 51.20
N TYR A 202 -3.42 2.61 50.77
CA TYR A 202 -2.29 2.45 51.70
C TYR A 202 -1.00 3.13 51.21
N THR A 203 -0.21 3.51 52.20
CA THR A 203 0.89 4.46 52.21
C THR A 203 2.27 3.80 52.09
N GLY A 204 3.17 4.49 51.37
CA GLY A 204 4.60 4.61 51.70
C GLY A 204 5.54 3.47 51.31
N VAL A 205 6.66 3.82 50.65
CA VAL A 205 8.02 3.78 51.23
C VAL A 205 9.03 4.32 50.18
N LYS A 206 9.98 5.12 50.68
CA LYS A 206 11.11 5.74 49.97
C LYS A 206 12.19 4.71 49.62
N VAL A 207 12.86 4.88 48.48
CA VAL A 207 14.28 4.51 48.33
C VAL A 207 14.97 5.54 47.45
N GLY A 208 16.05 6.12 47.96
CA GLY A 208 17.03 6.84 47.16
C GLY A 208 18.28 5.98 46.99
N GLN A 209 18.92 6.08 45.82
CA GLN A 209 20.37 6.10 45.69
C GLN A 209 20.76 6.54 44.28
N LYS A 210 21.69 7.51 44.23
CA LYS A 210 22.30 8.08 43.03
C LYS A 210 23.27 7.07 42.41
N LEU A 211 23.25 6.96 41.08
CA LEU A 211 24.40 6.50 40.30
C LEU A 211 24.63 7.48 39.13
N SER A 212 25.89 7.87 38.98
CA SER A 212 26.41 8.98 38.18
C SER A 212 26.51 8.68 36.69
N ALA A 213 26.18 9.68 35.88
CA ALA A 213 26.33 9.70 34.44
C ALA A 213 27.80 9.60 33.98
N ARG A 214 28.04 8.81 32.92
CA ARG A 214 29.21 8.94 32.04
C ARG A 214 28.72 9.34 30.66
N SER A 215 29.21 10.49 30.22
CA SER A 215 29.04 11.09 28.89
C SER A 215 29.72 10.22 27.82
N ILE A 216 29.02 9.97 26.71
CA ILE A 216 29.64 9.62 25.43
C ILE A 216 29.02 10.53 24.37
N THR A 217 29.72 11.62 24.08
CA THR A 217 29.56 12.42 22.87
C THR A 217 30.20 11.64 21.72
N GLY A 218 29.39 11.15 20.78
CA GLY A 218 29.84 10.60 19.49
C GLY A 218 29.39 11.51 18.36
N GLU A 219 30.37 12.01 17.61
CA GLU A 219 30.27 13.05 16.59
C GLU A 219 29.35 12.67 15.42
N VAL A 220 28.47 13.60 15.04
CA VAL A 220 27.78 13.61 13.74
C VAL A 220 28.83 13.96 12.69
N GLN A 221 29.08 13.06 11.75
CA GLN A 221 29.97 13.32 10.62
C GLN A 221 29.25 14.29 9.66
N GLU A 222 29.62 15.57 9.73
CA GLU A 222 29.23 16.59 8.76
C GLU A 222 29.71 16.17 7.36
N ILE A 223 28.76 15.93 6.45
CA ILE A 223 29.03 15.83 5.02
C ILE A 223 29.23 17.26 4.50
N SER A 224 30.49 17.60 4.22
CA SER A 224 31.03 18.72 3.40
C SER A 224 30.09 19.91 3.08
N PRO A 225 30.43 21.15 3.53
CA PRO A 225 29.63 22.35 3.28
C PRO A 225 29.90 22.95 1.89
N GLY A 226 29.32 22.37 0.84
CA GLY A 226 29.47 22.89 -0.53
C GLY A 226 28.35 22.60 -1.53
N GLY A 227 27.35 21.78 -1.21
CA GLY A 227 26.20 21.48 -2.07
C GLY A 227 24.90 22.08 -1.53
N SER A 228 24.01 22.55 -2.41
CA SER A 228 22.68 23.04 -2.00
C SER A 228 21.86 21.94 -1.32
N ALA A 229 20.91 22.31 -0.46
CA ALA A 229 20.03 21.35 0.23
C ALA A 229 19.30 20.41 -0.78
N LEU A 230 19.02 20.92 -1.98
CA LEU A 230 18.48 20.16 -3.10
C LEU A 230 19.43 19.07 -3.60
N ALA A 231 20.72 19.38 -3.79
CA ALA A 231 21.71 18.39 -4.24
C ALA A 231 21.90 17.26 -3.21
N SER A 232 21.79 17.60 -1.92
CA SER A 232 21.77 16.61 -0.84
C SER A 232 20.54 15.69 -0.93
N ALA A 233 19.36 16.27 -1.17
CA ALA A 233 18.12 15.51 -1.32
C ALA A 233 18.17 14.53 -2.51
N GLU A 234 18.69 14.98 -3.65
CA GLU A 234 18.86 14.16 -4.86
C GLU A 234 19.86 13.01 -4.62
N ALA A 235 20.95 13.28 -3.91
CA ALA A 235 21.92 12.25 -3.56
C ALA A 235 21.34 11.17 -2.61
N LEU A 236 20.47 11.58 -1.68
CA LEU A 236 19.77 10.67 -0.77
C LEU A 236 18.72 9.84 -1.51
N GLU A 237 17.99 10.46 -2.45
CA GLU A 237 17.05 9.76 -3.33
C GLU A 237 17.77 8.71 -4.20
N ALA A 238 18.89 9.07 -4.82
CA ALA A 238 19.69 8.15 -5.62
C ALA A 238 20.24 6.96 -4.82
N LYS A 239 20.43 7.13 -3.50
CA LYS A 239 20.84 6.07 -2.57
C LYS A 239 19.66 5.24 -2.03
N GLY A 240 18.43 5.56 -2.42
CA GLY A 240 17.22 4.87 -1.96
C GLY A 240 16.80 5.23 -0.53
N LEU A 241 17.39 6.25 0.08
CA LEU A 241 17.11 6.69 1.45
C LEU A 241 15.90 7.63 1.46
N MET A 242 14.72 7.10 1.13
CA MET A 242 13.52 7.91 0.83
C MET A 242 13.10 8.85 1.96
N THR A 243 13.15 8.43 3.23
CA THR A 243 12.79 9.28 4.38
C THR A 243 13.75 10.45 4.55
N GLN A 244 15.05 10.20 4.37
CA GLN A 244 16.09 11.24 4.46
C GLN A 244 16.02 12.19 3.26
N ALA A 245 15.73 11.65 2.07
CA ALA A 245 15.48 12.44 0.87
C ALA A 245 14.26 13.35 1.05
N GLU A 246 13.15 12.85 1.63
CA GLU A 246 11.97 13.67 1.93
C GLU A 246 12.30 14.81 2.89
N ALA A 247 13.03 14.53 3.98
CA ALA A 247 13.45 15.54 4.94
C ALA A 247 14.38 16.59 4.31
N ALA A 248 15.30 16.17 3.44
CA ALA A 248 16.21 17.06 2.72
C ALA A 248 15.47 17.92 1.69
N TYR A 249 14.51 17.35 0.94
CA TYR A 249 13.64 18.11 0.03
C TYR A 249 12.77 19.11 0.80
N ALA A 250 12.18 18.71 1.93
CA ALA A 250 11.39 19.60 2.78
C ALA A 250 12.23 20.78 3.29
N LYS A 251 13.50 20.54 3.63
CA LYS A 251 14.45 21.60 4.04
C LYS A 251 14.82 22.52 2.87
N ALA A 252 14.95 21.99 1.65
CA ALA A 252 15.28 22.76 0.45
C ALA A 252 14.17 23.75 0.03
N ILE A 253 12.92 23.53 0.46
CA ILE A 253 11.79 24.43 0.16
C ILE A 253 11.93 25.79 0.83
N VAL A 254 12.65 25.88 1.95
CA VAL A 254 12.88 27.15 2.66
C VAL A 254 13.61 28.16 1.75
N GLU A 255 14.36 27.69 0.76
CA GLU A 255 15.09 28.52 -0.21
C GLU A 255 14.23 29.02 -1.40
N SER A 256 12.95 28.61 -1.48
CA SER A 256 11.88 29.20 -2.31
C SER A 256 12.01 29.24 -3.84
N ASP A 257 12.97 28.56 -4.46
CA ASP A 257 13.03 28.42 -5.93
C ASP A 257 11.95 27.45 -6.47
N VAL A 258 11.30 27.83 -7.58
CA VAL A 258 10.33 27.05 -8.36
C VAL A 258 10.88 25.66 -8.70
N ALA A 259 12.16 25.58 -9.09
CA ALA A 259 12.78 24.32 -9.49
C ALA A 259 12.88 23.30 -8.34
N SER A 260 13.17 23.78 -7.12
CA SER A 260 13.22 22.93 -5.91
C SER A 260 11.84 22.38 -5.55
N LEU A 261 10.80 23.22 -5.63
CA LEU A 261 9.42 22.81 -5.37
C LEU A 261 8.93 21.80 -6.41
N GLU A 262 9.25 21.97 -7.69
CA GLU A 262 8.89 21.02 -8.74
C GLU A 262 9.52 19.65 -8.48
N LYS A 263 10.84 19.61 -8.20
CA LYS A 263 11.55 18.35 -7.91
C LYS A 263 10.95 17.64 -6.70
N TYR A 264 10.63 18.38 -5.64
CA TYR A 264 10.00 17.77 -4.47
C TYR A 264 8.58 17.29 -4.75
N ALA A 265 7.76 18.05 -5.48
CA ALA A 265 6.43 17.60 -5.88
C ALA A 265 6.50 16.32 -6.70
N ARG A 266 7.51 16.19 -7.58
CA ARG A 266 7.78 14.98 -8.36
C ARG A 266 8.21 13.81 -7.48
N PHE A 267 9.07 14.03 -6.50
CA PHE A 267 9.47 13.03 -5.50
C PHE A 267 8.25 12.51 -4.73
N LEU A 268 7.43 13.42 -4.18
CA LEU A 268 6.20 13.08 -3.44
C LEU A 268 5.22 12.30 -4.31
N ARG A 269 5.09 12.65 -5.59
CA ARG A 269 4.24 11.90 -6.54
C ARG A 269 4.76 10.49 -6.76
N ARG A 270 6.08 10.29 -6.82
CA ARG A 270 6.71 8.96 -7.00
C ARG A 270 6.58 8.10 -5.75
N THR A 271 6.65 8.70 -4.57
CA THR A 271 6.51 8.01 -3.28
C THR A 271 5.06 7.85 -2.83
N GLY A 272 4.08 8.18 -3.68
CA GLY A 272 2.65 7.99 -3.41
C GLY A 272 2.00 9.05 -2.51
N ARG A 273 2.73 10.11 -2.14
CA ARG A 273 2.23 11.24 -1.32
C ARG A 273 1.47 12.25 -2.19
N PHE A 274 0.41 11.78 -2.85
CA PHE A 274 -0.33 12.50 -3.88
C PHE A 274 -0.94 13.82 -3.39
N ALA A 275 -1.59 13.84 -2.22
CA ALA A 275 -2.22 15.07 -1.70
C ALA A 275 -1.20 16.20 -1.49
N LYS A 276 -0.05 15.90 -0.87
CA LYS A 276 1.03 16.87 -0.66
C LYS A 276 1.67 17.29 -1.99
N SER A 277 1.88 16.34 -2.91
CA SER A 277 2.35 16.66 -4.26
C SER A 277 1.40 17.66 -4.96
N LEU A 278 0.08 17.45 -4.86
CA LEU A 278 -0.93 18.34 -5.45
C LEU A 278 -0.84 19.76 -4.87
N GLU A 279 -0.73 19.87 -3.55
CA GLU A 279 -0.59 21.16 -2.87
C GLU A 279 0.63 21.94 -3.38
N ILE A 280 1.79 21.28 -3.42
CA ILE A 280 3.04 21.90 -3.86
C ILE A 280 2.95 22.31 -5.33
N ASN A 281 2.42 21.45 -6.21
CA ASN A 281 2.25 21.80 -7.61
C ASN A 281 1.32 23.03 -7.78
N ARG A 282 0.25 23.16 -6.96
CA ARG A 282 -0.64 24.34 -6.99
C ARG A 282 0.05 25.62 -6.52
N GLN A 283 0.92 25.52 -5.50
CA GLN A 283 1.75 26.64 -5.06
C GLN A 283 2.71 27.09 -6.17
N VAL A 284 3.38 26.15 -6.84
CA VAL A 284 4.27 26.43 -7.98
C VAL A 284 3.50 27.09 -9.13
N LEU A 285 2.34 26.55 -9.49
CA LEU A 285 1.50 27.10 -10.55
C LEU A 285 1.12 28.56 -10.27
N THR A 286 0.76 28.88 -9.02
CA THR A 286 0.39 30.24 -8.60
C THR A 286 1.56 31.23 -8.76
N ARG A 287 2.79 30.80 -8.44
CA ARG A 287 4.00 31.61 -8.61
C ARG A 287 4.31 31.86 -10.09
N LEU A 288 4.17 30.83 -10.94
CA LEU A 288 4.43 30.94 -12.37
C LEU A 288 3.45 31.89 -13.05
N VAL A 289 2.16 31.83 -12.71
CA VAL A 289 1.14 32.78 -13.22
C VAL A 289 1.47 34.23 -12.86
N GLY A 290 2.08 34.48 -11.70
CA GLY A 290 2.50 35.82 -11.28
C GLY A 290 3.80 36.33 -11.93
N SER A 291 4.56 35.48 -12.62
CA SER A 291 5.91 35.80 -13.11
C SER A 291 6.01 36.27 -14.57
N GLY A 292 4.87 36.34 -15.29
CA GLY A 292 4.77 36.84 -16.68
C GLY A 292 4.57 35.75 -17.73
N GLU A 293 4.47 36.14 -19.02
CA GLU A 293 4.19 35.24 -20.16
C GLU A 293 5.43 35.00 -21.04
N SER A 294 6.60 34.81 -20.44
CA SER A 294 7.76 34.37 -21.21
C SER A 294 7.51 32.95 -21.77
N LYS A 295 8.12 32.61 -22.91
CA LYS A 295 7.99 31.27 -23.49
C LYS A 295 8.39 30.17 -22.50
N ASP A 296 9.49 30.36 -21.77
CA ASP A 296 9.99 29.39 -20.78
C ASP A 296 8.98 29.21 -19.64
N THR A 297 8.40 30.30 -19.15
CA THR A 297 7.33 30.26 -18.13
C THR A 297 6.09 29.52 -18.62
N VAL A 298 5.75 29.64 -19.91
CA VAL A 298 4.63 28.89 -20.52
C VAL A 298 4.92 27.38 -20.54
N VAL A 299 6.15 26.97 -20.91
CA VAL A 299 6.54 25.54 -20.90
C VAL A 299 6.54 24.97 -19.49
N GLU A 300 7.10 25.70 -18.51
CA GLU A 300 7.08 25.29 -17.10
C GLU A 300 5.66 25.18 -16.56
N ARG A 301 4.80 26.17 -16.84
CA ARG A 301 3.39 26.15 -16.45
C ARG A 301 2.68 24.91 -17.00
N ALA A 302 2.89 24.58 -18.28
CA ALA A 302 2.32 23.37 -18.87
C ALA A 302 2.81 22.10 -18.14
N ARG A 303 4.10 22.00 -17.82
CA ARG A 303 4.69 20.85 -17.11
C ARG A 303 4.06 20.65 -15.72
N ILE A 304 3.85 21.74 -14.98
CA ILE A 304 3.18 21.71 -13.67
C ILE A 304 1.70 21.31 -13.80
N LEU A 305 0.98 21.83 -14.79
CA LEU A 305 -0.40 21.44 -15.06
C LEU A 305 -0.52 19.95 -15.40
N VAL A 306 0.42 19.38 -16.16
CA VAL A 306 0.47 17.92 -16.39
C VAL A 306 0.68 17.17 -15.07
N SER A 307 1.60 17.63 -14.22
CA SER A 307 1.86 17.02 -12.90
C SER A 307 0.59 17.01 -12.04
N ILE A 308 -0.13 18.14 -11.97
CA ILE A 308 -1.44 18.27 -11.28
C ILE A 308 -2.42 17.26 -11.84
N GLY A 309 -2.61 17.23 -13.17
CA GLY A 309 -3.57 16.35 -13.81
C GLY A 309 -3.27 14.86 -13.58
N ILE A 310 -2.00 14.46 -13.51
CA ILE A 310 -1.59 13.08 -13.16
C ILE A 310 -1.95 12.78 -11.70
N VAL A 311 -1.67 13.70 -10.78
CA VAL A 311 -1.94 13.52 -9.35
C VAL A 311 -3.44 13.44 -9.07
N GLU A 312 -4.24 14.31 -9.69
CA GLU A 312 -5.70 14.28 -9.59
C GLU A 312 -6.27 12.96 -10.11
N ARG A 313 -5.77 12.45 -11.24
CA ARG A 313 -6.13 11.12 -11.75
C ARG A 313 -5.77 10.00 -10.78
N LYS A 314 -4.62 10.10 -10.10
CA LYS A 314 -4.17 9.12 -9.09
C LYS A 314 -5.01 9.18 -7.82
N LEU A 315 -5.56 10.35 -7.47
CA LEU A 315 -6.53 10.54 -6.38
C LEU A 315 -7.97 10.15 -6.77
N GLY A 316 -8.20 9.71 -8.01
CA GLY A 316 -9.53 9.31 -8.50
C GLY A 316 -10.38 10.46 -9.06
N ASP A 317 -9.88 11.70 -9.04
CA ASP A 317 -10.57 12.87 -9.58
C ASP A 317 -10.33 13.00 -11.09
N LEU A 318 -11.01 12.14 -11.85
CA LEU A 318 -10.90 12.12 -13.32
C LEU A 318 -11.42 13.41 -13.97
N ARG A 319 -12.35 14.11 -13.32
CA ARG A 319 -12.94 15.35 -13.84
C ARG A 319 -11.93 16.49 -13.79
N ASN A 320 -11.31 16.74 -12.64
CA ASN A 320 -10.30 17.78 -12.50
C ASN A 320 -9.03 17.41 -13.27
N SER A 321 -8.64 16.13 -13.25
CA SER A 321 -7.53 15.66 -14.10
C SER A 321 -7.71 16.03 -15.57
N ARG A 322 -8.90 15.78 -16.12
CA ARG A 322 -9.22 16.15 -17.51
C ARG A 322 -9.17 17.66 -17.71
N TYR A 323 -9.63 18.46 -16.76
CA TYR A 323 -9.57 19.92 -16.83
C TYR A 323 -8.12 20.41 -16.89
N SER A 324 -7.28 20.03 -15.91
CA SER A 324 -5.88 20.44 -15.84
C SER A 324 -5.04 19.92 -17.01
N LEU A 325 -5.31 18.72 -17.52
CA LEU A 325 -4.62 18.20 -18.70
C LEU A 325 -5.02 18.92 -19.99
N ASN A 326 -6.29 19.31 -20.14
CA ASN A 326 -6.69 20.17 -21.26
C ASN A 326 -6.02 21.54 -21.18
N GLU A 327 -5.98 22.14 -19.98
CA GLU A 327 -5.26 23.40 -19.77
C GLU A 327 -3.75 23.27 -20.07
N ALA A 328 -3.14 22.14 -19.69
CA ALA A 328 -1.75 21.84 -20.02
C ALA A 328 -1.52 21.75 -21.54
N VAL A 329 -2.41 21.09 -22.28
CA VAL A 329 -2.34 20.99 -23.75
C VAL A 329 -2.44 22.37 -24.39
N GLN A 330 -3.42 23.19 -24.00
CA GLN A 330 -3.56 24.54 -24.54
C GLN A 330 -2.35 25.41 -24.19
N THR A 331 -1.82 25.28 -22.98
CA THR A 331 -0.63 25.99 -22.53
C THR A 331 0.60 25.58 -23.33
N ALA A 332 0.84 24.28 -23.53
CA ALA A 332 1.96 23.79 -24.32
C ALA A 332 1.85 24.23 -25.78
N ARG A 333 0.65 24.27 -26.37
CA ARG A 333 0.44 24.79 -27.74
C ARG A 333 0.87 26.26 -27.88
N MET A 334 0.70 27.09 -26.84
CA MET A 334 1.18 28.48 -26.85
C MET A 334 2.72 28.57 -26.83
N GLY A 335 3.41 27.56 -26.25
CA GLY A 335 4.87 27.46 -26.29
C GLY A 335 5.43 27.09 -27.67
N GLY A 336 4.59 26.54 -28.56
CA GLY A 336 4.96 26.19 -29.92
C GLY A 336 5.98 25.05 -29.96
N VAL A 337 6.96 25.16 -30.87
CA VAL A 337 8.00 24.13 -31.11
C VAL A 337 8.81 23.84 -29.84
N ASP A 338 9.01 24.84 -28.99
CA ASP A 338 9.80 24.74 -27.75
C ASP A 338 9.10 23.87 -26.67
N ALA A 339 7.82 23.54 -26.87
CA ALA A 339 7.00 22.80 -25.92
C ALA A 339 6.48 21.46 -26.46
N LEU A 340 7.01 20.96 -27.58
CA LEU A 340 6.53 19.71 -28.20
C LEU A 340 6.65 18.49 -27.26
N ASP A 341 7.70 18.43 -26.44
CA ASP A 341 7.89 17.37 -25.44
C ASP A 341 6.76 17.38 -24.38
N VAL A 342 6.47 18.57 -23.83
CA VAL A 342 5.43 18.77 -22.82
C VAL A 342 4.05 18.58 -23.43
N LEU A 343 3.82 19.05 -24.66
CA LEU A 343 2.58 18.85 -25.41
C LEU A 343 2.29 17.37 -25.58
N ALA A 344 3.26 16.60 -26.09
CA ALA A 344 3.11 15.17 -26.26
C ALA A 344 2.84 14.44 -24.94
N TYR A 345 3.54 14.82 -23.87
CA TYR A 345 3.34 14.23 -22.55
C TYR A 345 1.97 14.59 -21.94
N ALA A 346 1.48 15.80 -22.17
CA ALA A 346 0.14 16.24 -21.78
C ALA A 346 -0.94 15.46 -22.54
N LEU A 347 -0.79 15.32 -23.85
CA LEU A 347 -1.69 14.58 -24.72
C LEU A 347 -1.76 13.09 -24.37
N ASP A 348 -0.62 12.42 -24.13
CA ASP A 348 -0.60 11.04 -23.65
C ASP A 348 -1.41 10.89 -22.35
N ASN A 349 -1.20 11.79 -21.38
CA ASN A 349 -1.91 11.70 -20.10
C ASN A 349 -3.40 12.04 -20.24
N LEU A 350 -3.75 13.01 -21.11
CA LEU A 350 -5.13 13.31 -21.44
C LEU A 350 -5.80 12.10 -22.11
N GLY A 351 -5.10 11.42 -23.01
CA GLY A 351 -5.54 10.19 -23.65
C GLY A 351 -5.79 9.06 -22.65
N ILE A 352 -4.93 8.91 -21.63
CA ILE A 352 -5.12 7.96 -20.52
C ILE A 352 -6.37 8.33 -19.71
N THR A 353 -6.55 9.61 -19.36
CA THR A 353 -7.73 10.07 -18.61
C THR A 353 -9.01 9.88 -19.42
N ALA A 354 -9.01 10.22 -20.71
CA ALA A 354 -10.13 10.03 -21.63
C ALA A 354 -10.53 8.55 -21.73
N SER A 355 -9.54 7.65 -21.86
CA SER A 355 -9.79 6.20 -21.87
C SER A 355 -10.46 5.69 -20.58
N ARG A 356 -10.08 6.25 -19.43
CA ARG A 356 -10.67 5.93 -18.12
C ARG A 356 -12.09 6.47 -17.95
N THR A 357 -12.41 7.61 -18.58
CA THR A 357 -13.76 8.17 -18.59
C THR A 357 -14.65 7.60 -19.70
N GLY A 358 -14.16 6.64 -20.47
CA GLY A 358 -14.90 6.01 -21.57
C GLY A 358 -14.94 6.80 -22.88
N ASP A 359 -14.22 7.93 -22.96
CA ASP A 359 -14.13 8.75 -24.17
C ASP A 359 -13.04 8.18 -25.10
N ASN A 360 -13.39 7.09 -25.78
CA ASN A 360 -12.45 6.34 -26.61
C ASN A 360 -11.96 7.13 -27.83
N ASN A 361 -12.80 8.01 -28.40
CA ASN A 361 -12.42 8.83 -29.56
C ASN A 361 -11.41 9.89 -29.18
N GLN A 362 -11.67 10.65 -28.10
CA GLN A 362 -10.71 11.63 -27.60
C GLN A 362 -9.38 10.96 -27.21
N SER A 363 -9.44 9.75 -26.63
CA SER A 363 -8.23 8.99 -26.28
C SER A 363 -7.36 8.70 -27.50
N LEU A 364 -7.95 8.23 -28.60
CA LEU A 364 -7.23 7.95 -29.85
C LEU A 364 -6.63 9.21 -30.45
N GLU A 365 -7.41 10.29 -30.56
CA GLU A 365 -6.96 11.58 -31.10
C GLU A 365 -5.76 12.11 -30.32
N CYS A 366 -5.83 12.07 -28.99
CA CYS A 366 -4.74 12.50 -28.12
C CYS A 366 -3.46 11.69 -28.35
N TYR A 367 -3.55 10.36 -28.44
CA TYR A 367 -2.36 9.53 -28.69
C TYR A 367 -1.79 9.74 -30.11
N GLN A 368 -2.62 9.93 -31.12
CA GLN A 368 -2.15 10.21 -32.48
C GLN A 368 -1.46 11.58 -32.56
N GLU A 369 -2.03 12.61 -31.92
CA GLU A 369 -1.42 13.94 -31.84
C GLU A 369 -0.11 13.90 -31.04
N ALA A 370 -0.07 13.17 -29.92
CA ALA A 370 1.15 12.97 -29.13
C ALA A 370 2.26 12.30 -29.96
N LEU A 371 1.92 11.26 -30.74
CA LEU A 371 2.88 10.58 -31.61
C LEU A 371 3.43 11.52 -32.68
N SER A 372 2.58 12.37 -33.27
CA SER A 372 3.01 13.39 -34.24
C SER A 372 3.98 14.38 -33.62
N ALA A 373 3.65 14.93 -32.43
CA ALA A 373 4.51 15.87 -31.72
C ALA A 373 5.88 15.25 -31.36
N ARG A 374 5.92 13.97 -30.97
CA ARG A 374 7.17 13.27 -30.66
C ARG A 374 8.01 12.93 -31.89
N ARG A 375 7.37 12.69 -33.03
CA ARG A 375 8.07 12.53 -34.32
C ARG A 375 8.69 13.85 -34.76
N GLU A 376 7.99 14.96 -34.56
CA GLU A 376 8.49 16.29 -34.86
C GLU A 376 9.66 16.70 -33.94
N SER A 377 9.57 16.37 -32.63
CA SER A 377 10.65 16.66 -31.68
C SER A 377 11.82 15.68 -31.72
N GLY A 378 11.67 14.54 -32.40
CA GLY A 378 12.68 13.48 -32.43
C GLY A 378 12.78 12.64 -31.14
N ASP A 379 11.78 12.69 -30.25
CA ASP A 379 11.75 11.90 -29.01
C ASP A 379 11.37 10.43 -29.27
N GLU A 380 12.35 9.60 -29.62
CA GLU A 380 12.13 8.18 -29.96
C GLU A 380 11.60 7.35 -28.78
N ILE A 381 12.11 7.57 -27.56
CA ILE A 381 11.63 6.86 -26.35
C ILE A 381 10.16 7.20 -26.11
N GLY A 382 9.81 8.48 -26.22
CA GLY A 382 8.43 8.89 -26.15
C GLY A 382 7.60 8.27 -27.28
N GLN A 383 8.08 8.24 -28.53
CA GLN A 383 7.33 7.63 -29.63
C GLN A 383 6.93 6.19 -29.28
N ALA A 384 7.87 5.40 -28.77
CA ALA A 384 7.60 4.03 -28.34
C ALA A 384 6.58 3.94 -27.19
N ARG A 385 6.63 4.85 -26.21
CA ARG A 385 5.62 4.90 -25.12
C ARG A 385 4.22 5.21 -25.65
N THR A 386 4.09 6.16 -26.57
CA THR A 386 2.79 6.49 -27.21
C THR A 386 2.31 5.34 -28.09
N LEU A 387 3.20 4.69 -28.85
CA LEU A 387 2.88 3.50 -29.63
C LEU A 387 2.37 2.35 -28.74
N THR A 388 2.96 2.17 -27.56
CA THR A 388 2.46 1.20 -26.58
C THR A 388 1.07 1.56 -26.07
N ASN A 389 0.77 2.85 -25.85
CA ASN A 389 -0.58 3.31 -25.48
C ASN A 389 -1.60 3.08 -26.62
N LEU A 390 -1.21 3.38 -27.87
CA LEU A 390 -2.01 3.07 -29.05
C LEU A 390 -2.28 1.57 -29.19
N ALA A 391 -1.26 0.73 -28.95
CA ALA A 391 -1.42 -0.71 -28.97
C ALA A 391 -2.47 -1.18 -27.95
N ARG A 392 -2.44 -0.68 -26.70
CA ARG A 392 -3.47 -0.97 -25.70
C ARG A 392 -4.86 -0.47 -26.12
N TRP A 393 -4.93 0.70 -26.77
CA TRP A 393 -6.18 1.24 -27.29
C TRP A 393 -6.75 0.35 -28.41
N TYR A 394 -5.94 -0.04 -29.39
CA TYR A 394 -6.36 -0.91 -30.50
C TYR A 394 -6.76 -2.30 -30.00
N LYS A 395 -6.04 -2.85 -29.02
CA LYS A 395 -6.42 -4.09 -28.34
C LYS A 395 -7.81 -3.97 -27.71
N LYS A 396 -8.06 -2.90 -26.96
CA LYS A 396 -9.36 -2.65 -26.30
C LYS A 396 -10.49 -2.45 -27.31
N SER A 397 -10.21 -1.90 -28.50
CA SER A 397 -11.20 -1.72 -29.57
C SER A 397 -11.37 -2.93 -30.48
N GLY A 398 -10.70 -4.05 -30.19
CA GLY A 398 -10.79 -5.30 -30.97
C GLY A 398 -9.98 -5.28 -32.28
N GLN A 399 -9.15 -4.27 -32.50
CA GLN A 399 -8.29 -4.14 -33.68
C GLN A 399 -6.92 -4.78 -33.41
N THR A 400 -6.91 -6.09 -33.20
CA THR A 400 -5.74 -6.83 -32.67
C THR A 400 -4.51 -6.75 -33.59
N GLU A 401 -4.69 -6.81 -34.91
CA GLU A 401 -3.58 -6.66 -35.87
C GLU A 401 -2.89 -5.29 -35.77
N MET A 402 -3.68 -4.21 -35.68
CA MET A 402 -3.15 -2.86 -35.46
C MET A 402 -2.45 -2.76 -34.11
N ALA A 403 -2.99 -3.42 -33.07
CA ALA A 403 -2.37 -3.45 -31.75
C ALA A 403 -0.98 -4.09 -31.79
N LYS A 404 -0.86 -5.24 -32.46
CA LYS A 404 0.43 -5.93 -32.68
C LYS A 404 1.41 -5.05 -33.43
N GLU A 405 0.98 -4.45 -34.54
CA GLU A 405 1.84 -3.59 -35.37
C GLU A 405 2.45 -2.45 -34.52
N LYS A 406 1.61 -1.72 -33.77
CA LYS A 406 2.08 -0.61 -32.92
C LYS A 406 2.94 -1.08 -31.75
N CYS A 407 2.64 -2.25 -31.19
CA CYS A 407 3.45 -2.82 -30.12
C CYS A 407 4.82 -3.29 -30.63
N ALA A 408 4.88 -3.91 -31.82
CA ALA A 408 6.12 -4.33 -32.46
C ALA A 408 6.99 -3.12 -32.84
N GLU A 409 6.41 -2.06 -33.39
CA GLU A 409 7.10 -0.78 -33.67
C GLU A 409 7.73 -0.22 -32.39
N ALA A 410 6.99 -0.21 -31.26
CA ALA A 410 7.50 0.23 -29.97
C ALA A 410 8.66 -0.64 -29.45
N ILE A 411 8.55 -1.97 -29.54
CA ILE A 411 9.60 -2.91 -29.10
C ILE A 411 10.86 -2.73 -29.97
N GLU A 412 10.73 -2.50 -31.27
CA GLU A 412 11.88 -2.29 -32.15
C GLU A 412 12.65 -1.02 -31.78
N ILE A 413 11.93 0.09 -31.56
CA ILE A 413 12.52 1.36 -31.13
C ILE A 413 13.22 1.16 -29.77
N LEU A 414 12.54 0.57 -28.80
CA LEU A 414 13.07 0.35 -27.46
C LEU A 414 14.18 -0.70 -27.41
N GLY A 415 14.25 -1.64 -28.35
CA GLY A 415 15.35 -2.59 -28.43
C GLY A 415 16.67 -1.94 -28.87
N LYS A 416 16.60 -0.78 -29.52
CA LYS A 416 17.76 0.03 -29.92
C LYS A 416 18.16 1.05 -28.84
N LEU A 417 17.32 1.28 -27.85
CA LEU A 417 17.44 2.32 -26.83
C LEU A 417 17.50 1.69 -25.44
N ASP A 418 18.37 2.16 -24.55
CA ASP A 418 18.57 1.53 -23.23
C ASP A 418 17.47 1.85 -22.18
N ASP A 419 16.20 1.98 -22.60
CA ASP A 419 15.05 2.16 -21.69
C ASP A 419 14.38 0.81 -21.38
N GLN A 420 14.99 0.08 -20.44
CA GLN A 420 14.55 -1.24 -19.99
C GLN A 420 13.12 -1.23 -19.42
N SER A 421 12.73 -0.16 -18.72
CA SER A 421 11.39 -0.07 -18.11
C SER A 421 10.29 0.02 -19.17
N ALA A 422 10.47 0.90 -20.16
CA ALA A 422 9.54 1.00 -21.28
C ALA A 422 9.51 -0.29 -22.12
N LEU A 423 10.67 -0.92 -22.34
CA LEU A 423 10.77 -2.19 -23.08
C LEU A 423 9.99 -3.31 -22.39
N ALA A 424 10.13 -3.46 -21.07
CA ALA A 424 9.35 -4.42 -20.29
C ALA A 424 7.84 -4.17 -20.40
N SER A 425 7.41 -2.91 -20.36
CA SER A 425 5.98 -2.54 -20.53
C SER A 425 5.45 -2.87 -21.92
N ALA A 426 6.27 -2.68 -22.97
CA ALA A 426 5.91 -3.03 -24.33
C ALA A 426 5.77 -4.56 -24.50
N HIS A 427 6.71 -5.35 -23.96
CA HIS A 427 6.59 -6.81 -23.94
C HIS A 427 5.37 -7.31 -23.16
N ALA A 428 5.07 -6.73 -22.00
CA ALA A 428 3.85 -7.07 -21.27
C ALA A 428 2.58 -6.75 -22.08
N THR A 429 2.58 -5.63 -22.81
CA THR A 429 1.47 -5.26 -23.71
C THR A 429 1.36 -6.23 -24.88
N MET A 430 2.47 -6.69 -25.46
CA MET A 430 2.47 -7.73 -26.49
C MET A 430 1.89 -9.04 -25.97
N GLY A 431 2.24 -9.45 -24.74
CA GLY A 431 1.65 -10.61 -24.09
C GLY A 431 0.13 -10.50 -24.01
N GLU A 432 -0.39 -9.35 -23.59
CA GLU A 432 -1.84 -9.12 -23.51
C GLU A 432 -2.55 -9.15 -24.87
N ILE A 433 -1.86 -8.74 -25.94
CA ILE A 433 -2.39 -8.78 -27.30
C ILE A 433 -2.47 -10.23 -27.79
N LEU A 434 -1.41 -11.02 -27.55
CA LEU A 434 -1.35 -12.44 -27.93
C LEU A 434 -2.36 -13.29 -27.17
N GLU A 435 -2.68 -12.94 -25.92
CA GLU A 435 -3.76 -13.57 -25.16
C GLU A 435 -5.14 -13.39 -25.82
N VAL A 436 -5.44 -12.20 -26.35
CA VAL A 436 -6.71 -11.93 -27.06
C VAL A 436 -6.84 -12.84 -28.30
N GLU A 437 -5.72 -13.25 -28.88
CA GLU A 437 -5.67 -14.19 -30.01
C GLU A 437 -5.59 -15.65 -29.60
N SER A 438 -5.58 -15.93 -28.30
CA SER A 438 -5.39 -17.27 -27.74
C SER A 438 -4.03 -17.91 -28.05
N ASP A 439 -3.00 -17.15 -28.43
CA ASP A 439 -1.62 -17.63 -28.54
C ASP A 439 -0.93 -17.57 -27.17
N LEU A 440 -1.34 -18.48 -26.27
CA LEU A 440 -0.87 -18.50 -24.89
C LEU A 440 0.63 -18.79 -24.77
N VAL A 441 1.23 -19.43 -25.78
CA VAL A 441 2.65 -19.81 -25.78
C VAL A 441 3.52 -18.57 -26.04
N GLU A 442 3.24 -17.82 -27.10
CA GLU A 442 3.98 -16.58 -27.36
C GLU A 442 3.62 -15.47 -26.36
N ALA A 443 2.40 -15.47 -25.81
CA ALA A 443 2.03 -14.59 -24.70
C ALA A 443 2.92 -14.82 -23.47
N GLU A 444 3.07 -16.08 -23.03
CA GLU A 444 3.95 -16.43 -21.91
C GLU A 444 5.39 -15.96 -22.15
N LYS A 445 5.92 -16.18 -23.36
CA LYS A 445 7.28 -15.76 -23.72
C LYS A 445 7.45 -14.24 -23.62
N SER A 446 6.45 -13.48 -24.03
CA SER A 446 6.44 -12.03 -23.91
C SER A 446 6.39 -11.58 -22.44
N TYR A 447 5.54 -12.19 -21.60
CA TYR A 447 5.53 -11.89 -20.16
C TYR A 447 6.81 -12.28 -19.45
N ARG A 448 7.42 -13.42 -19.79
CA ARG A 448 8.73 -13.83 -19.25
C ARG A 448 9.84 -12.86 -19.64
N THR A 449 9.80 -12.34 -20.86
CA THR A 449 10.76 -11.32 -21.30
C THR A 449 10.60 -10.05 -20.47
N ALA A 450 9.36 -9.58 -20.26
CA ALA A 450 9.08 -8.45 -19.37
C ALA A 450 9.55 -8.70 -17.92
N LEU A 451 9.32 -9.90 -17.39
CA LEU A 451 9.80 -10.31 -16.06
C LEU A 451 11.33 -10.25 -15.97
N GLN A 452 12.05 -10.83 -16.92
CA GLN A 452 13.51 -10.84 -16.93
C GLN A 452 14.10 -9.43 -16.94
N ILE A 453 13.52 -8.53 -17.75
CA ILE A 453 13.95 -7.12 -17.81
C ILE A 453 13.69 -6.42 -16.47
N ASN A 454 12.52 -6.66 -15.85
CA ASN A 454 12.19 -6.08 -14.55
C ASN A 454 13.05 -6.64 -13.40
N GLU A 455 13.39 -7.93 -13.42
CA GLU A 455 14.31 -8.56 -12.47
C GLU A 455 15.72 -7.94 -12.61
N ALA A 456 16.21 -7.75 -13.84
CA ALA A 456 17.50 -7.09 -14.09
C ALA A 456 17.49 -5.61 -13.66
N SER A 457 16.36 -4.94 -13.76
CA SER A 457 16.18 -3.53 -13.35
C SER A 457 15.99 -3.35 -11.84
N GLY A 458 15.76 -4.44 -11.09
CA GLY A 458 15.61 -4.41 -9.63
C GLY A 458 14.40 -3.63 -9.11
N MET A 459 13.34 -3.46 -9.92
CA MET A 459 12.11 -2.74 -9.54
C MET A 459 11.06 -3.69 -8.96
N PRO A 460 10.87 -3.74 -7.63
CA PRO A 460 10.07 -4.78 -6.95
C PRO A 460 8.62 -4.87 -7.42
N ASP A 461 7.94 -3.73 -7.54
CA ASP A 461 6.52 -3.69 -7.92
C ASP A 461 6.30 -4.21 -9.36
N ASN A 462 7.24 -3.89 -10.27
CA ASN A 462 7.17 -4.36 -11.65
C ASN A 462 7.50 -5.86 -11.75
N ILE A 463 8.40 -6.36 -10.89
CA ILE A 463 8.67 -7.79 -10.77
C ILE A 463 7.41 -8.51 -10.32
N ALA A 464 6.77 -8.05 -9.23
CA ALA A 464 5.54 -8.65 -8.71
C ALA A 464 4.43 -8.69 -9.77
N MET A 465 4.18 -7.58 -10.47
CA MET A 465 3.20 -7.52 -11.55
C MET A 465 3.53 -8.51 -12.68
N SER A 466 4.80 -8.61 -13.09
CA SER A 466 5.22 -9.53 -14.16
C SER A 466 5.11 -11.00 -13.74
N LEU A 467 5.44 -11.32 -12.48
CA LEU A 467 5.25 -12.65 -11.89
C LEU A 467 3.77 -13.04 -11.91
N ASN A 468 2.87 -12.12 -11.56
CA ASN A 468 1.43 -12.37 -11.58
C ASN A 468 0.91 -12.64 -13.01
N GLN A 469 1.40 -11.91 -14.02
CA GLN A 469 1.02 -12.14 -15.42
C GLN A 469 1.52 -13.50 -15.93
N VAL A 470 2.76 -13.87 -15.60
CA VAL A 470 3.30 -15.21 -15.93
C VAL A 470 2.51 -16.31 -15.19
N ALA A 471 2.17 -16.10 -13.92
CA ALA A 471 1.36 -17.05 -13.18
C ALA A 471 -0.03 -17.25 -13.80
N ARG A 472 -0.67 -16.16 -14.23
CA ARG A 472 -2.00 -16.20 -14.84
C ARG A 472 -2.02 -16.96 -16.17
N ILE A 473 -1.06 -16.69 -17.05
CA ILE A 473 -1.00 -17.39 -18.35
C ILE A 473 -0.66 -18.88 -18.18
N LEU A 474 0.19 -19.23 -17.20
CA LEU A 474 0.45 -20.63 -16.83
C LEU A 474 -0.80 -21.32 -16.26
N PHE A 475 -1.59 -20.61 -15.46
CA PHE A 475 -2.87 -21.11 -14.97
C PHE A 475 -3.84 -21.40 -16.12
N GLU A 476 -3.96 -20.49 -17.09
CA GLU A 476 -4.81 -20.66 -18.27
C GLU A 476 -4.38 -21.84 -19.15
N ARG A 477 -3.07 -22.13 -19.22
CA ARG A 477 -2.51 -23.31 -19.89
C ARG A 477 -2.68 -24.63 -19.11
N GLY A 478 -3.09 -24.57 -17.84
CA GLY A 478 -3.19 -25.75 -16.97
C GLY A 478 -1.88 -26.17 -16.28
N ASP A 479 -0.82 -25.37 -16.37
CA ASP A 479 0.47 -25.60 -15.71
C ASP A 479 0.41 -25.17 -14.22
N LEU A 480 -0.57 -25.72 -13.48
CA LEU A 480 -1.03 -25.22 -12.18
C LEU A 480 0.08 -25.18 -11.11
N ALA A 481 0.95 -26.19 -11.06
CA ALA A 481 2.04 -26.24 -10.07
C ALA A 481 3.11 -25.17 -10.32
N VAL A 482 3.33 -24.78 -11.58
CA VAL A 482 4.28 -23.71 -11.93
C VAL A 482 3.60 -22.36 -11.70
N ALA A 483 2.34 -22.22 -12.09
CA ALA A 483 1.53 -21.02 -11.84
C ALA A 483 1.51 -20.66 -10.34
N GLU A 484 1.31 -21.64 -9.45
CA GLU A 484 1.33 -21.44 -8.00
C GLU A 484 2.65 -20.83 -7.50
N ARG A 485 3.80 -21.33 -7.98
CA ARG A 485 5.11 -20.81 -7.57
C ARG A 485 5.30 -19.35 -7.99
N PHE A 486 4.85 -18.99 -9.19
CA PHE A 486 4.92 -17.61 -9.67
C PHE A 486 3.93 -16.70 -8.93
N ALA A 487 2.71 -17.17 -8.65
CA ALA A 487 1.72 -16.41 -7.89
C ALA A 487 2.17 -16.18 -6.43
N GLN A 488 2.80 -17.18 -5.80
CA GLN A 488 3.36 -17.03 -4.45
C GLN A 488 4.52 -16.04 -4.44
N ARG A 489 5.49 -16.13 -5.38
CA ARG A 489 6.55 -15.12 -5.49
C ARG A 489 5.99 -13.71 -5.72
N SER A 490 4.91 -13.58 -6.51
CA SER A 490 4.24 -12.29 -6.69
C SER A 490 3.67 -11.75 -5.38
N LEU A 491 3.03 -12.61 -4.58
CA LEU A 491 2.51 -12.24 -3.26
C LEU A 491 3.65 -11.79 -2.34
N ASP A 492 4.74 -12.54 -2.26
CA ASP A 492 5.90 -12.25 -1.41
C ASP A 492 6.54 -10.89 -1.76
N GLU A 493 6.68 -10.58 -3.06
CA GLU A 493 7.22 -9.29 -3.51
C GLU A 493 6.27 -8.12 -3.18
N ASN A 494 4.96 -8.32 -3.35
CA ASN A 494 3.96 -7.30 -3.00
C ASN A 494 3.87 -7.08 -1.48
N GLU A 495 4.05 -8.12 -0.66
CA GLU A 495 4.15 -8.00 0.80
C GLU A 495 5.37 -7.17 1.20
N ARG A 496 6.52 -7.44 0.56
CA ARG A 496 7.76 -6.69 0.80
C ARG A 496 7.63 -5.21 0.48
N THR A 497 6.86 -4.85 -0.55
CA THR A 497 6.60 -3.44 -0.90
C THR A 497 5.35 -2.86 -0.25
N SER A 498 4.61 -3.65 0.53
CA SER A 498 3.30 -3.27 1.08
C SER A 498 2.30 -2.83 0.00
N ASN A 499 2.41 -3.38 -1.21
CA ASN A 499 1.51 -3.10 -2.32
C ASN A 499 0.19 -3.89 -2.15
N ARG A 500 -0.77 -3.28 -1.47
CA ARG A 500 -2.07 -3.90 -1.15
C ARG A 500 -2.81 -4.40 -2.39
N GLU A 501 -2.88 -3.63 -3.46
CA GLU A 501 -3.58 -4.02 -4.69
C GLU A 501 -2.94 -5.26 -5.35
N GLY A 502 -1.61 -5.30 -5.37
CA GLY A 502 -0.85 -6.45 -5.86
C GLY A 502 -1.01 -7.69 -4.99
N MET A 503 -1.04 -7.54 -3.66
CA MET A 503 -1.31 -8.64 -2.71
C MET A 503 -2.68 -9.26 -2.98
N VAL A 504 -3.74 -8.44 -3.07
CA VAL A 504 -5.11 -8.93 -3.31
C VAL A 504 -5.20 -9.66 -4.65
N SER A 505 -4.55 -9.13 -5.69
CA SER A 505 -4.54 -9.76 -7.01
C SER A 505 -3.80 -11.10 -7.03
N SER A 506 -2.69 -11.20 -6.31
CA SER A 506 -1.91 -12.44 -6.19
C SER A 506 -2.67 -13.50 -5.38
N SER A 507 -3.29 -13.11 -4.26
CA SER A 507 -4.13 -13.99 -3.44
C SER A 507 -5.37 -14.48 -4.20
N HIS A 508 -6.01 -13.60 -4.98
CA HIS A 508 -7.11 -13.96 -5.87
C HIS A 508 -6.67 -15.05 -6.86
N LEU A 509 -5.52 -14.87 -7.53
CA LEU A 509 -4.99 -15.87 -8.46
C LEU A 509 -4.66 -17.20 -7.77
N LEU A 510 -4.05 -17.17 -6.57
CA LEU A 510 -3.81 -18.37 -5.76
C LEU A 510 -5.12 -19.09 -5.41
N GLY A 511 -6.16 -18.35 -5.03
CA GLY A 511 -7.49 -18.90 -4.79
C GLY A 511 -8.05 -19.64 -6.01
N ARG A 512 -7.92 -19.06 -7.21
CA ARG A 512 -8.29 -19.72 -8.48
C ARG A 512 -7.48 -20.99 -8.74
N ILE A 513 -6.17 -20.95 -8.52
CA ILE A 513 -5.27 -22.11 -8.67
C ILE A 513 -5.66 -23.23 -7.69
N PHE A 514 -5.97 -22.90 -6.43
CA PHE A 514 -6.38 -23.86 -5.42
C PHE A 514 -7.72 -24.52 -5.77
N GLY A 515 -8.65 -23.77 -6.36
CA GLY A 515 -9.92 -24.31 -6.86
C GLY A 515 -9.74 -25.35 -7.97
N LYS A 516 -8.66 -25.27 -8.75
CA LYS A 516 -8.33 -26.25 -9.81
C LYS A 516 -7.42 -27.40 -9.34
N THR A 517 -6.89 -27.35 -8.11
CA THR A 517 -5.93 -28.34 -7.58
C THR A 517 -6.49 -29.14 -6.40
N SER A 518 -7.82 -29.27 -6.32
CA SER A 518 -8.53 -29.99 -5.23
C SER A 518 -8.19 -29.50 -3.83
N ARG A 519 -8.02 -28.18 -3.70
CA ARG A 519 -7.82 -27.45 -2.44
C ARG A 519 -8.95 -26.46 -2.23
N GLU A 520 -10.18 -26.93 -2.35
CA GLU A 520 -11.39 -26.11 -2.44
C GLU A 520 -11.64 -25.28 -1.17
N ILE A 521 -11.31 -25.81 0.02
CA ILE A 521 -11.42 -25.06 1.28
C ILE A 521 -10.50 -23.84 1.28
N LEU A 522 -9.23 -24.02 0.87
CA LEU A 522 -8.26 -22.92 0.79
C LEU A 522 -8.64 -21.92 -0.30
N ALA A 523 -9.18 -22.42 -1.43
CA ALA A 523 -9.68 -21.59 -2.51
C ALA A 523 -10.84 -20.70 -2.07
N ILE A 524 -11.85 -21.27 -1.39
CA ILE A 524 -13.00 -20.51 -0.85
C ILE A 524 -12.52 -19.41 0.09
N GLY A 525 -11.62 -19.74 1.04
CA GLY A 525 -11.07 -18.76 1.97
C GLY A 525 -10.34 -17.62 1.25
N LEU A 526 -9.38 -17.94 0.38
CA LEU A 526 -8.61 -16.92 -0.35
C LEU A 526 -9.47 -16.06 -1.28
N LEU A 527 -10.47 -16.64 -1.93
CA LEU A 527 -11.35 -15.91 -2.85
C LEU A 527 -12.31 -14.97 -2.09
N ASP A 528 -12.83 -15.38 -0.93
CA ASP A 528 -13.67 -14.50 -0.10
C ASP A 528 -12.85 -13.39 0.57
N GLU A 529 -11.63 -13.69 1.03
CA GLU A 529 -10.69 -12.68 1.51
C GLU A 529 -10.31 -11.68 0.41
N ALA A 530 -10.02 -12.18 -0.79
CA ALA A 530 -9.73 -11.32 -1.94
C ALA A 530 -10.93 -10.45 -2.32
N ALA A 531 -12.16 -11.00 -2.34
CA ALA A 531 -13.37 -10.24 -2.60
C ALA A 531 -13.56 -9.11 -1.57
N THR A 532 -13.38 -9.43 -0.28
CA THR A 532 -13.45 -8.44 0.80
C THR A 532 -12.39 -7.36 0.65
N ALA A 533 -11.15 -7.75 0.37
CA ALA A 533 -10.05 -6.81 0.21
C ALA A 533 -10.21 -5.93 -1.06
N TYR A 534 -10.79 -6.45 -2.14
CA TYR A 534 -11.16 -5.64 -3.30
C TYR A 534 -12.24 -4.59 -2.95
N ALA A 535 -13.21 -4.95 -2.12
CA ALA A 535 -14.21 -4.00 -1.63
C ALA A 535 -13.55 -2.89 -0.78
N GLU A 536 -12.64 -3.27 0.13
CA GLU A 536 -11.89 -2.33 0.99
C GLU A 536 -11.06 -1.31 0.19
N ILE A 537 -10.44 -1.75 -0.92
CA ILE A 537 -9.65 -0.85 -1.79
C ILE A 537 -10.51 -0.14 -2.84
N GLY A 538 -11.84 -0.26 -2.78
CA GLY A 538 -12.75 0.41 -3.70
C GLY A 538 -12.66 -0.09 -5.14
N ASN A 539 -12.36 -1.38 -5.34
CA ASN A 539 -12.30 -2.04 -6.65
C ASN A 539 -13.50 -2.99 -6.86
N PRO A 540 -14.68 -2.46 -7.22
CA PRO A 540 -15.90 -3.26 -7.38
C PRO A 540 -15.81 -4.28 -8.53
N ASN A 541 -14.96 -4.03 -9.54
CA ASN A 541 -14.71 -5.00 -10.62
C ASN A 541 -13.90 -6.20 -10.11
N GLY A 542 -12.86 -5.96 -9.32
CA GLY A 542 -12.09 -7.02 -8.67
C GLY A 542 -12.96 -7.84 -7.72
N GLU A 543 -13.79 -7.17 -6.92
CA GLU A 543 -14.75 -7.84 -6.03
C GLU A 543 -15.72 -8.72 -6.82
N ALA A 544 -16.28 -8.22 -7.93
CA ALA A 544 -17.20 -8.99 -8.76
C ALA A 544 -16.55 -10.27 -9.32
N TRP A 545 -15.32 -10.18 -9.83
CA TRP A 545 -14.59 -11.35 -10.32
C TRP A 545 -14.24 -12.34 -9.21
N ALA A 546 -13.78 -11.86 -8.06
CA ALA A 546 -13.46 -12.73 -6.92
C ALA A 546 -14.71 -13.46 -6.41
N ARG A 547 -15.86 -12.77 -6.33
CA ARG A 547 -17.16 -13.36 -5.98
C ARG A 547 -17.63 -14.38 -7.03
N PHE A 548 -17.43 -14.10 -8.31
CA PHE A 548 -17.74 -15.04 -9.38
C PHE A 548 -16.90 -16.31 -9.25
N HIS A 549 -15.57 -16.20 -9.14
CA HIS A 549 -14.69 -17.36 -8.98
C HIS A 549 -14.95 -18.12 -7.67
N LEU A 550 -15.29 -17.41 -6.59
CA LEU A 550 -15.73 -18.03 -5.34
C LEU A 550 -16.96 -18.92 -5.57
N SER A 551 -17.94 -18.42 -6.34
CA SER A 551 -19.14 -19.20 -6.66
C SER A 551 -18.85 -20.45 -7.48
N GLU A 552 -17.90 -20.41 -8.43
CA GLU A 552 -17.49 -21.58 -9.21
C GLU A 552 -16.95 -22.69 -8.29
N VAL A 553 -16.12 -22.32 -7.31
CA VAL A 553 -15.58 -23.28 -6.34
C VAL A 553 -16.68 -23.79 -5.41
N GLN A 554 -17.57 -22.92 -4.93
CA GLN A 554 -18.72 -23.30 -4.09
C GLN A 554 -19.64 -24.30 -4.79
N LEU A 555 -19.92 -24.11 -6.09
CA LEU A 555 -20.68 -25.06 -6.88
C LEU A 555 -19.97 -26.40 -7.02
N SER A 556 -18.65 -26.39 -7.21
CA SER A 556 -17.86 -27.63 -7.33
C SER A 556 -17.90 -28.51 -6.08
N VAL A 557 -18.09 -27.91 -4.89
CA VAL A 557 -18.22 -28.63 -3.61
C VAL A 557 -19.68 -28.87 -3.18
N GLY A 558 -20.66 -28.46 -3.99
CA GLY A 558 -22.09 -28.65 -3.72
C GLY A 558 -22.76 -27.60 -2.84
N ASN A 559 -22.07 -26.50 -2.52
CA ASN A 559 -22.58 -25.38 -1.71
C ASN A 559 -23.41 -24.40 -2.55
N ARG A 560 -24.54 -24.89 -3.08
CA ARG A 560 -25.38 -24.15 -4.06
C ARG A 560 -25.96 -22.85 -3.49
N ALA A 561 -26.33 -22.82 -2.21
CA ALA A 561 -26.92 -21.63 -1.60
C ALA A 561 -25.91 -20.48 -1.49
N GLU A 562 -24.69 -20.79 -1.02
CA GLU A 562 -23.58 -19.85 -0.92
C GLU A 562 -23.12 -19.40 -2.31
N ALA A 563 -23.09 -20.31 -3.29
CA ALA A 563 -22.79 -19.96 -4.68
C ALA A 563 -23.77 -18.95 -5.25
N LEU A 564 -25.09 -19.15 -5.07
CA LEU A 564 -26.11 -18.20 -5.52
C LEU A 564 -25.99 -16.84 -4.82
N GLN A 565 -25.60 -16.82 -3.54
CA GLN A 565 -25.33 -15.56 -2.83
C GLN A 565 -24.12 -14.83 -3.44
N SER A 566 -23.01 -15.54 -3.69
CA SER A 566 -21.81 -15.00 -4.32
C SER A 566 -22.10 -14.49 -5.73
N LEU A 567 -22.86 -15.24 -6.54
CA LEU A 567 -23.31 -14.85 -7.87
C LEU A 567 -24.23 -13.62 -7.82
N GLY A 568 -25.18 -13.57 -6.90
CA GLY A 568 -26.05 -12.41 -6.72
C GLY A 568 -25.28 -11.15 -6.37
N LYS A 569 -24.25 -11.27 -5.51
CA LYS A 569 -23.34 -10.17 -5.19
C LYS A 569 -22.52 -9.74 -6.40
N ALA A 570 -21.91 -10.68 -7.12
CA ALA A 570 -21.19 -10.41 -8.36
C ALA A 570 -22.08 -9.69 -9.38
N ASN A 571 -23.33 -10.15 -9.55
CA ASN A 571 -24.29 -9.55 -10.48
C ASN A 571 -24.63 -8.09 -10.11
N SER A 572 -24.82 -7.82 -8.82
CA SER A 572 -25.08 -6.46 -8.34
C SER A 572 -23.90 -5.51 -8.61
N LEU A 573 -22.66 -6.00 -8.53
CA LEU A 573 -21.46 -5.21 -8.76
C LEU A 573 -21.21 -4.95 -10.25
N VAL A 574 -21.47 -5.94 -11.12
CA VAL A 574 -21.37 -5.74 -12.59
C VAL A 574 -22.47 -4.84 -13.13
N ALA A 575 -23.64 -4.79 -12.47
CA ALA A 575 -24.68 -3.80 -12.76
C ALA A 575 -24.18 -2.36 -12.53
N VAL A 576 -23.43 -2.14 -11.43
CA VAL A 576 -22.88 -0.82 -11.07
C VAL A 576 -21.66 -0.44 -11.92
N THR A 577 -20.81 -1.41 -12.25
CA THR A 577 -19.54 -1.15 -12.96
C THR A 577 -19.68 -1.13 -14.48
N GLY A 578 -20.79 -1.63 -15.03
CA GLY A 578 -20.99 -1.73 -16.48
C GLY A 578 -20.13 -2.79 -17.17
N ASN A 579 -19.64 -3.79 -16.41
CA ASN A 579 -18.86 -4.89 -16.97
C ASN A 579 -19.78 -5.93 -17.65
N GLU A 580 -20.16 -5.65 -18.90
CA GLU A 580 -21.09 -6.49 -19.68
C GLU A 580 -20.57 -7.91 -19.93
N GLN A 581 -19.24 -8.07 -20.06
CA GLN A 581 -18.63 -9.39 -20.26
C GLN A 581 -18.87 -10.29 -19.05
N LEU A 582 -18.54 -9.80 -17.85
CA LEU A 582 -18.78 -10.57 -16.63
C LEU A 582 -20.28 -10.72 -16.33
N ARG A 583 -21.10 -9.70 -16.64
CA ARG A 583 -22.56 -9.78 -16.48
C ARG A 583 -23.14 -10.97 -17.24
N SER A 584 -22.83 -11.11 -18.53
CA SER A 584 -23.32 -12.22 -19.35
C SER A 584 -22.91 -13.58 -18.79
N ILE A 585 -21.69 -13.70 -18.25
CA ILE A 585 -21.20 -14.94 -17.63
C ILE A 585 -21.98 -15.24 -16.34
N VAL A 586 -22.09 -14.25 -15.46
CA VAL A 586 -22.77 -14.40 -14.15
C VAL A 586 -24.25 -14.74 -14.33
N GLU A 587 -24.95 -14.05 -15.23
CA GLU A 587 -26.37 -14.30 -15.52
C GLU A 587 -26.58 -15.72 -16.07
N GLY A 588 -25.73 -16.18 -16.99
CA GLY A 588 -25.80 -17.54 -17.51
C GLY A 588 -25.61 -18.60 -16.41
N VAL A 589 -24.63 -18.41 -15.52
CA VAL A 589 -24.42 -19.35 -14.40
C VAL A 589 -25.59 -19.30 -13.41
N ILE A 590 -26.18 -18.13 -13.15
CA ILE A 590 -27.38 -18.01 -12.30
C ILE A 590 -28.55 -18.79 -12.90
N GLU A 591 -28.78 -18.70 -14.21
CA GLU A 591 -29.85 -19.44 -14.89
C GLU A 591 -29.66 -20.95 -14.81
N GLU A 592 -28.43 -21.44 -14.99
CA GLU A 592 -28.10 -22.87 -14.86
C GLU A 592 -28.20 -23.38 -13.40
N THR A 593 -27.98 -22.48 -12.44
CA THR A 593 -27.92 -22.77 -10.99
C THR A 593 -29.23 -22.47 -10.26
N SER A 594 -30.23 -21.88 -10.91
CA SER A 594 -31.57 -21.65 -10.35
C SER A 594 -32.48 -22.84 -10.64
#